data_AF-A0A644WCT1-F1
#
_entry.id   AF-A0A644WCT1-F1
#
_cell.length_a   1.000
_cell.length_b   1.000
_cell.length_c   1.000
_cell.angle_alpha   90.00
_cell.angle_beta   90.00
_cell.angle_gamma   90.00
#
_symmetry.space_group_name_H-M   'P 1'
#
loop_
_entity.id
_entity.type
_entity.pdbx_description
1 polymer ?
#
loop_
_entity_poly.entity_id
_entity_poly.type
_entity_poly.pdbx_seq_one_letter_code
_entity_poly.pdbx_strand_id
1 'polypeptide(L)'
;MSNFPAWFNRAYKRWSRSQAGEEDFIAFCDLLGYPPSKVLGWLHGEFLPEGPEILSIAGTLGTEVYSTLDLAAVDPELMKIYHAFSHLHGEFRSRLAQALWEAEIEMKVKGISASSSDAGGILSAAFTKWGIKSDPTK
;
A
#
# COMPACT_ATOMS: atom_id res chain seq x y z
N MET A 1 -11.05 16.14 13.37
CA MET A 1 -11.07 15.98 11.90
C MET A 1 -9.65 15.64 11.48
N SER A 2 -9.46 14.58 10.68
CA SER A 2 -8.11 14.19 10.25
C SER A 2 -7.46 15.33 9.45
N ASN A 3 -6.16 15.57 9.69
CA ASN A 3 -5.37 16.56 8.95
C ASN A 3 -4.88 16.02 7.58
N PHE A 4 -5.40 14.85 7.18
CA PHE A 4 -4.97 14.15 5.98
C PHE A 4 -5.13 14.97 4.69
N PRO A 5 -6.29 15.58 4.35
CA PRO A 5 -6.41 16.32 3.10
C PRO A 5 -5.40 17.45 2.98
N ALA A 6 -5.13 18.17 4.08
CA ALA A 6 -4.14 19.25 4.10
C ALA A 6 -2.70 18.72 3.98
N TRP A 7 -2.37 17.62 4.64
CA TRP A 7 -1.08 16.95 4.50
C TRP A 7 -0.88 16.42 3.07
N PHE A 8 -1.88 15.74 2.53
CA PHE A 8 -1.85 15.13 1.20
C PHE A 8 -1.69 16.19 0.10
N ASN A 9 -2.39 17.32 0.20
CA ASN A 9 -2.19 18.48 -0.66
C ASN A 9 -0.75 19.01 -0.61
N ARG A 10 -0.12 19.07 0.58
CA ARG A 10 1.28 19.47 0.71
C ARG A 10 2.24 18.45 0.11
N ALA A 11 1.96 17.16 0.28
CA ALA A 11 2.75 16.08 -0.30
C ALA A 11 2.68 16.11 -1.83
N TYR A 12 1.49 16.25 -2.42
CA TYR A 12 1.29 16.44 -3.85
C TYR A 12 2.04 17.66 -4.39
N LYS A 13 1.92 18.83 -3.75
CA LYS A 13 2.65 20.04 -4.15
C LYS A 13 4.16 19.87 -4.07
N ARG A 14 4.66 19.14 -3.07
CA ARG A 14 6.09 18.85 -2.93
C ARG A 14 6.58 17.95 -4.06
N TRP A 15 5.85 16.88 -4.34
CA TRP A 15 6.13 15.96 -5.43
C TRP A 15 6.11 16.67 -6.79
N SER A 16 5.07 17.45 -7.08
CA SER A 16 4.94 18.16 -8.35
C SER A 16 6.10 19.13 -8.58
N ARG A 17 6.57 19.82 -7.53
CA ARG A 17 7.76 20.70 -7.59
C ARG A 17 9.08 19.95 -7.78
N SER A 18 9.16 18.66 -7.45
CA SER A 18 10.38 17.88 -7.63
C SER A 18 10.51 17.27 -9.03
N GLN A 19 9.45 17.31 -9.84
CA GLN A 19 9.48 16.76 -11.19
C GLN A 19 10.15 17.74 -12.16
N ALA A 20 10.96 17.18 -13.07
CA ALA A 20 11.64 17.94 -14.10
C ALA A 20 10.71 18.18 -15.31
N GLY A 21 9.65 18.98 -15.12
CA GLY A 21 8.70 19.30 -16.20
C GLY A 21 7.31 19.66 -15.69
N GLU A 22 6.35 19.74 -16.63
CA GLU A 22 4.92 19.86 -16.34
C GLU A 22 4.29 18.49 -16.04
N GLU A 23 4.88 17.70 -15.14
CA GLU A 23 4.19 16.47 -14.71
C GLU A 23 2.85 16.85 -14.08
N ASP A 24 1.79 16.30 -14.66
CA ASP A 24 0.44 16.68 -14.36
C ASP A 24 -0.15 15.82 -13.23
N PHE A 25 -1.39 16.13 -12.88
CA PHE A 25 -2.13 15.38 -11.88
C PHE A 25 -2.29 13.90 -12.24
N ILE A 26 -2.26 13.53 -13.53
CA ILE A 26 -2.40 12.14 -13.99
C ILE A 26 -1.15 11.35 -13.68
N ALA A 27 0.04 11.91 -13.90
CA ALA A 27 1.31 11.29 -13.51
C ALA A 27 1.36 10.98 -12.00
N PHE A 28 0.80 11.86 -11.16
CA PHE A 28 0.67 11.62 -9.72
C PHE A 28 -0.27 10.45 -9.40
N CYS A 29 -1.39 10.37 -10.12
CA CYS A 29 -2.36 9.28 -9.97
C CYS A 29 -1.74 7.94 -10.37
N ASP A 30 -0.97 7.90 -11.46
CA ASP A 30 -0.27 6.70 -11.93
C ASP A 30 0.82 6.26 -10.95
N LEU A 31 1.57 7.21 -10.40
CA LEU A 31 2.57 6.93 -9.36
C LEU A 31 1.93 6.26 -8.14
N LEU A 32 0.80 6.79 -7.67
CA LEU A 32 0.06 6.19 -6.55
C LEU A 32 -0.66 4.89 -6.96
N GLY A 33 -0.91 4.70 -8.25
CA GLY A 33 -1.67 3.60 -8.83
C GLY A 33 -3.16 3.62 -8.46
N TYR A 34 -3.76 4.82 -8.44
CA TYR A 34 -5.20 5.02 -8.19
C TYR A 34 -5.81 5.94 -9.24
N PRO A 35 -7.11 5.76 -9.56
CA PRO A 35 -7.76 6.60 -10.56
C PRO A 35 -7.90 8.06 -10.09
N PRO A 36 -7.92 9.04 -11.02
CA PRO A 36 -8.03 10.47 -10.71
C PRO A 36 -9.19 10.83 -9.78
N SER A 37 -10.36 10.22 -9.97
CA SER A 37 -11.53 10.45 -9.11
C SER A 37 -11.25 10.12 -7.65
N LYS A 38 -10.47 9.06 -7.39
CA LYS A 38 -10.13 8.62 -6.04
C LYS A 38 -9.12 9.55 -5.39
N VAL A 39 -8.08 9.93 -6.12
CA VAL A 39 -7.06 10.87 -5.65
C VAL A 39 -7.63 12.27 -5.42
N LEU A 40 -8.55 12.73 -6.27
CA LEU A 40 -9.29 13.99 -6.07
C LEU A 40 -10.14 13.95 -4.80
N GLY A 41 -10.86 12.85 -4.56
CA GLY A 41 -11.65 12.69 -3.34
C GLY A 41 -10.80 12.80 -2.07
N TRP A 42 -9.59 12.22 -2.08
CA TRP A 42 -8.61 12.39 -1.00
C TRP A 42 -8.11 13.83 -0.84
N LEU A 43 -7.83 14.53 -1.94
CA LEU A 43 -7.39 15.93 -1.92
C LEU A 43 -8.46 16.88 -1.41
N HIS A 44 -9.73 16.62 -1.72
CA HIS A 44 -10.87 17.40 -1.26
C HIS A 44 -11.39 16.99 0.12
N GLY A 45 -10.93 15.85 0.65
CA GLY A 45 -11.41 15.31 1.92
C GLY A 45 -12.83 14.75 1.86
N GLU A 46 -13.27 14.31 0.67
CA GLU A 46 -14.55 13.63 0.49
C GLU A 46 -14.57 12.28 1.23
N PHE A 47 -13.43 11.59 1.26
CA PHE A 47 -13.18 10.38 2.04
C PHE A 47 -11.68 10.27 2.36
N LEU A 48 -11.35 9.41 3.34
CA LEU A 48 -9.97 9.11 3.73
C LEU A 48 -9.48 7.84 3.03
N PRO A 49 -8.16 7.66 2.85
CA PRO A 49 -7.63 6.39 2.37
C PRO A 49 -7.78 5.31 3.44
N GLU A 50 -8.02 4.08 3.02
CA GLU A 50 -8.23 2.94 3.91
C GLU A 50 -7.40 1.72 3.50
N GLY A 51 -7.05 0.90 4.51
CA GLY A 51 -6.39 -0.39 4.29
C GLY A 51 -5.16 -0.32 3.37
N PRO A 52 -5.15 -1.04 2.22
CA PRO A 52 -4.02 -1.03 1.28
C PRO A 52 -3.66 0.35 0.71
N GLU A 53 -4.60 1.29 0.69
CA GLU A 53 -4.38 2.65 0.16
C GLU A 53 -3.39 3.43 0.99
N ILE A 54 -3.47 3.28 2.31
CA ILE A 54 -2.57 3.93 3.25
C ILE A 54 -1.13 3.43 3.02
N LEU A 55 -0.94 2.13 2.78
CA LEU A 55 0.37 1.56 2.48
C LEU A 55 0.92 2.07 1.15
N SER A 56 0.09 2.18 0.12
CA SER A 56 0.48 2.74 -1.19
C SER A 56 0.96 4.20 -1.05
N ILE A 57 0.20 5.01 -0.30
CA ILE A 57 0.55 6.40 -0.01
C ILE A 57 1.84 6.46 0.80
N ALA A 58 2.00 5.59 1.81
CA ALA A 58 3.18 5.55 2.65
C ALA A 58 4.46 5.22 1.87
N GLY A 59 4.40 4.22 1.00
CA GLY A 59 5.53 3.81 0.17
C GLY A 59 5.92 4.81 -0.90
N THR A 60 5.04 5.77 -1.22
CA THR A 60 5.26 6.78 -2.26
C THR A 60 5.63 8.14 -1.67
N LEU A 61 4.89 8.59 -0.66
CA LEU A 61 4.96 9.96 -0.11
C LEU A 61 5.58 10.03 1.28
N GLY A 62 5.78 8.89 1.94
CA GLY A 62 6.34 8.79 3.29
C GLY A 62 5.36 8.26 4.33
N THR A 63 5.91 7.64 5.37
CA THR A 63 5.14 6.97 6.44
C THR A 63 4.38 7.93 7.35
N GLU A 64 4.58 9.25 7.21
CA GLU A 64 3.88 10.28 7.97
C GLU A 64 2.35 10.25 7.77
N VAL A 65 1.87 9.61 6.68
CA VAL A 65 0.44 9.36 6.46
C VAL A 65 -0.19 8.61 7.63
N TYR A 66 0.51 7.67 8.26
CA TYR A 66 0.00 6.91 9.41
C TYR A 66 -0.27 7.83 10.59
N SER A 67 0.73 8.63 10.99
CA SER A 67 0.55 9.61 12.07
C SER A 67 -0.51 10.67 11.75
N THR A 68 -0.68 11.01 10.47
CA THR A 68 -1.68 12.00 10.04
C THR A 68 -3.12 11.47 10.12
N LEU A 69 -3.27 10.15 10.04
CA LEU A 69 -4.53 9.42 10.20
C LEU A 69 -4.72 8.89 11.64
N ASP A 70 -3.88 9.31 12.58
CA ASP A 70 -3.87 8.82 13.97
C ASP A 70 -3.71 7.29 14.08
N LEU A 71 -2.96 6.69 13.15
CA LEU A 71 -2.65 5.26 13.11
C LEU A 71 -1.29 4.96 13.74
N ALA A 72 -1.14 3.72 14.20
CA ALA A 72 0.15 3.20 14.63
C ALA A 72 1.15 3.21 13.46
N ALA A 73 2.43 3.38 13.78
CA ALA A 73 3.47 3.35 12.76
C ALA A 73 3.46 2.02 12.01
N VAL A 74 3.70 2.09 10.69
CA VAL A 74 3.81 0.91 9.84
C VAL A 74 5.01 0.05 10.25
N ASP A 75 4.84 -1.27 10.18
CA ASP A 75 5.92 -2.21 10.43
C ASP A 75 7.03 -2.02 9.36
N PRO A 76 8.30 -1.84 9.76
CA PRO A 76 9.41 -1.69 8.82
C PRO A 76 9.59 -2.88 7.87
N GLU A 77 9.29 -4.11 8.30
CA GLU A 77 9.36 -5.30 7.45
C GLU A 77 8.28 -5.28 6.37
N LEU A 78 7.07 -4.83 6.70
CA LEU A 78 6.01 -4.62 5.70
C LEU A 78 6.45 -3.61 4.64
N MET A 79 7.11 -2.51 5.05
CA MET A 79 7.66 -1.54 4.10
C MET A 79 8.77 -2.14 3.23
N LYS A 80 9.65 -2.97 3.78
CA LYS A 80 10.68 -3.68 2.99
C LYS A 80 10.03 -4.58 1.93
N ILE A 81 9.02 -5.36 2.30
CA ILE A 81 8.27 -6.21 1.38
C ILE A 81 7.63 -5.33 0.29
N TYR A 82 6.95 -4.24 0.68
CA TYR A 82 6.36 -3.31 -0.27
C TYR A 82 7.38 -2.78 -1.28
N HIS A 83 8.57 -2.37 -0.83
CA HIS A 83 9.63 -1.85 -1.70
C HIS A 83 10.29 -2.92 -2.58
N ALA A 84 10.29 -4.20 -2.17
CA ALA A 84 10.80 -5.30 -2.99
C ALA A 84 10.04 -5.48 -4.31
N PHE A 85 8.77 -5.07 -4.36
CA PHE A 85 7.93 -5.13 -5.56
C PHE A 85 7.75 -3.76 -6.23
N SER A 86 8.84 -2.99 -6.39
CA SER A 86 8.80 -1.62 -6.94
C SER A 86 8.20 -1.48 -8.33
N HIS A 87 8.19 -2.55 -9.11
CA HIS A 87 7.61 -2.62 -10.45
C HIS A 87 6.08 -2.76 -10.45
N LEU A 88 5.48 -3.12 -9.31
CA LEU A 88 4.04 -3.11 -9.11
C LEU A 88 3.60 -1.72 -8.62
N HIS A 89 2.35 -1.37 -8.89
CA HIS A 89 1.78 -0.08 -8.51
C HIS A 89 0.40 -0.27 -7.88
N GLY A 90 -0.05 0.77 -7.17
CA GLY A 90 -1.41 0.85 -6.66
C GLY A 90 -1.77 -0.20 -5.63
N GLU A 91 -3.08 -0.42 -5.53
CA GLU A 91 -3.67 -1.27 -4.50
C GLU A 91 -3.17 -2.73 -4.56
N PHE A 92 -2.89 -3.25 -5.75
CA PHE A 92 -2.41 -4.62 -5.94
C PHE A 92 -1.07 -4.86 -5.23
N ARG A 93 -0.12 -3.93 -5.37
CA ARG A 93 1.17 -4.01 -4.68
C ARG A 93 0.99 -4.01 -3.17
N SER A 94 0.13 -3.13 -2.66
CA SER A 94 -0.15 -3.04 -1.22
C SER A 94 -0.81 -4.29 -0.68
N ARG A 95 -1.80 -4.84 -1.40
CA ARG A 95 -2.44 -6.12 -1.04
C ARG A 95 -1.44 -7.28 -1.03
N LEU A 96 -0.55 -7.35 -2.02
CA LEU A 96 0.48 -8.39 -2.08
C LEU A 96 1.46 -8.28 -0.91
N ALA A 97 1.95 -7.07 -0.63
CA ALA A 97 2.87 -6.84 0.48
C ALA A 97 2.23 -7.22 1.83
N GLN A 98 0.99 -6.81 2.06
CA GLN A 98 0.23 -7.17 3.24
C GLN A 98 0.05 -8.69 3.37
N ALA A 99 -0.34 -9.36 2.29
CA ALA A 99 -0.56 -10.80 2.33
C ALA A 99 0.71 -11.59 2.63
N LEU A 100 1.85 -11.19 2.05
CA LEU A 100 3.14 -11.81 2.34
C LEU A 100 3.58 -11.56 3.78
N TRP A 101 3.43 -10.33 4.27
CA TRP A 101 3.79 -9.97 5.65
C TRP A 101 2.94 -10.72 6.68
N GLU A 102 1.61 -10.79 6.48
CA GLU A 102 0.73 -11.55 7.37
C GLU A 102 1.04 -13.05 7.36
N ALA A 103 1.31 -13.61 6.18
CA ALA A 103 1.69 -15.01 6.06
C ALA A 103 3.01 -15.31 6.80
N GLU A 104 4.01 -14.42 6.68
CA GLU A 104 5.28 -14.55 7.39
C GLU A 104 5.09 -14.50 8.91
N ILE A 105 4.27 -13.56 9.41
CA ILE A 105 3.94 -13.47 10.84
C ILE A 105 3.27 -14.75 11.32
N GLU A 106 2.28 -15.24 10.58
CA GLU A 106 1.55 -16.45 10.97
C GLU A 106 2.45 -17.70 10.99
N MET A 107 3.34 -17.85 10.00
CA MET A 107 4.35 -18.91 9.98
C MET A 107 5.27 -18.83 11.20
N LYS A 108 5.78 -17.64 11.52
CA LYS A 108 6.64 -17.42 12.70
C LYS A 108 5.92 -17.77 14.00
N VAL A 109 4.69 -17.31 14.17
CA VAL A 109 3.88 -17.61 15.37
C VAL A 109 3.63 -19.11 15.52
N LYS A 110 3.41 -19.82 14.40
CA LYS A 110 3.17 -21.28 14.40
C LYS A 110 4.45 -22.13 14.39
N GLY A 111 5.63 -21.52 14.27
CA GLY A 111 6.90 -22.25 14.12
C GLY A 111 7.00 -23.05 12.82
N ILE A 112 6.29 -22.62 11.77
CA ILE A 112 6.24 -23.31 10.48
C ILE A 112 7.36 -22.76 9.58
N SER A 113 8.18 -23.65 9.02
CA SER A 113 9.16 -23.28 7.99
C SER A 113 8.45 -22.90 6.69
N ALA A 114 8.91 -21.84 6.03
CA ALA A 114 8.40 -21.40 4.72
C ALA A 114 8.55 -22.47 3.62
N SER A 115 9.43 -23.47 3.81
CA SER A 115 9.63 -24.58 2.88
C SER A 115 8.72 -25.79 3.12
N SER A 116 7.83 -25.74 4.11
CA SER A 116 6.94 -26.86 4.44
C SER A 116 5.70 -26.89 3.55
N SER A 117 5.03 -28.04 3.51
CA SER A 117 3.70 -28.15 2.90
C SER A 117 2.68 -27.22 3.55
N ASP A 118 2.79 -27.02 4.86
CA ASP A 118 1.83 -26.25 5.66
C ASP A 118 1.94 -24.75 5.39
N ALA A 119 3.12 -24.27 5.00
CA ALA A 119 3.33 -22.88 4.58
C ALA A 119 2.48 -22.50 3.35
N GLY A 120 2.27 -23.44 2.43
CA GLY A 120 1.41 -23.22 1.25
C GLY A 120 -0.03 -22.90 1.63
N GLY A 121 -0.56 -23.55 2.69
CA GLY A 121 -1.90 -23.27 3.21
C GLY A 121 -2.02 -21.87 3.80
N ILE A 122 -1.02 -21.44 4.57
CA ILE A 122 -0.96 -20.10 5.17
C ILE A 122 -0.89 -19.01 4.08
N LEU A 123 -0.02 -19.19 3.08
CA LEU A 123 0.09 -18.25 1.96
C LEU A 123 -1.22 -18.16 1.17
N SER A 124 -1.84 -19.30 0.87
CA SER A 124 -3.12 -19.34 0.15
C SER A 124 -4.24 -18.62 0.91
N ALA A 125 -4.32 -18.83 2.23
CA ALA A 125 -5.27 -18.15 3.09
C ALA A 125 -5.05 -16.63 3.11
N ALA A 126 -3.79 -16.18 3.24
CA ALA A 126 -3.44 -14.77 3.22
C ALA A 126 -3.77 -14.13 1.86
N PHE A 127 -3.37 -14.75 0.75
CA PHE A 127 -3.70 -14.26 -0.60
C PHE A 127 -5.21 -14.16 -0.82
N THR A 128 -5.96 -15.18 -0.39
CA THR A 128 -7.43 -15.15 -0.47
C THR A 128 -8.02 -14.00 0.35
N LYS A 129 -7.56 -13.80 1.58
CA LYS A 129 -8.00 -12.68 2.46
C LYS A 129 -7.77 -11.32 1.80
N TRP A 130 -6.66 -11.15 1.10
CA TRP A 130 -6.31 -9.90 0.40
C TRP A 130 -6.82 -9.83 -1.05
N GLY A 131 -7.69 -10.77 -1.45
CA GLY A 131 -8.33 -10.77 -2.77
C GLY A 131 -7.39 -11.13 -3.92
N ILE A 132 -6.24 -11.72 -3.65
CA ILE A 132 -5.31 -12.27 -4.63
C ILE A 132 -5.75 -13.71 -4.89
N LYS A 133 -6.57 -13.89 -5.92
CA LYS A 133 -7.00 -15.22 -6.34
C LYS A 133 -5.90 -15.87 -7.16
N SER A 134 -5.54 -17.11 -6.82
CA SER A 134 -4.96 -18.00 -7.82
C SER A 134 -6.08 -18.39 -8.78
N ASP A 135 -5.93 -18.07 -10.06
CA ASP A 135 -6.74 -18.75 -11.07
C ASP A 135 -6.29 -20.23 -11.09
N PRO A 136 -7.18 -21.22 -10.83
CA PRO A 136 -6.79 -22.63 -10.84
C PRO A 136 -6.53 -23.21 -12.24
N THR A 137 -6.43 -22.38 -13.29
CA THR A 137 -6.40 -22.85 -14.68
C THR A 137 -5.20 -22.29 -15.43
N LYS A 138 -4.08 -22.99 -15.31
CA LYS A 138 -3.27 -23.49 -16.43
C LYS A 138 -2.59 -24.79 -16.02
#